data_AF-A0A1F5B204-F1
#
_entry.id   AF-A0A1F5B204-F1
#
_cell.length_a   1.000
_cell.length_b   1.000
_cell.length_c   1.000
_cell.angle_alpha   90.00
_cell.angle_beta   90.00
_cell.angle_gamma   90.00
#
_symmetry.space_group_name_H-M   'P 1'
#
loop_
_entity.id
_entity.type
_entity.pdbx_description
1 polymer ?
#
loop_
_entity_poly.entity_id
_entity_poly.type
_entity_poly.pdbx_seq_one_letter_code
_entity_poly.pdbx_strand_id
1 'polypeptide(L)' 'MKKEKFIKIYDSKDYCFGGLGCPIVEFSPDKKIIKISDPQKPENGQFIMSVKEYNNLLKNAKTIQK' A
#
# COMPACT_ATOMS: atom_id res chain seq x y z
N MET A 1 8.07 -7.02 -23.50
CA MET A 1 8.06 -6.94 -22.02
C MET A 1 6.61 -7.03 -21.55
N LYS A 2 6.27 -7.98 -20.66
CA LYS A 2 4.92 -8.03 -20.07
C LYS A 2 4.76 -6.81 -19.14
N LYS A 3 3.67 -6.03 -19.31
CA LYS A 3 3.33 -4.97 -18.36
C LYS A 3 3.16 -5.59 -16.98
N GLU A 4 3.85 -5.04 -16.00
CA GLU A 4 3.76 -5.48 -14.62
C GLU A 4 2.33 -5.30 -14.10
N LYS A 5 1.74 -6.37 -13.56
CA LYS A 5 0.36 -6.37 -13.11
C LYS A 5 0.31 -6.19 -11.60
N PHE A 6 -0.06 -4.98 -11.17
CA PHE A 6 -0.44 -4.71 -9.80
C PHE A 6 -1.95 -4.94 -9.63
N ILE A 7 -2.32 -5.58 -8.52
CA ILE A 7 -3.69 -5.80 -8.09
C ILE A 7 -3.89 -5.01 -6.81
N LYS A 8 -4.91 -4.15 -6.77
CA LYS A 8 -5.24 -3.42 -5.55
C LYS A 8 -5.77 -4.39 -4.49
N ILE A 9 -5.13 -4.42 -3.32
CA ILE A 9 -5.51 -5.29 -2.18
C ILE A 9 -6.08 -4.49 -1.01
N TYR A 10 -5.83 -3.19 -0.98
CA TYR A 10 -6.41 -2.28 0.00
C TYR A 10 -6.59 -0.89 -0.62
N ASP A 11 -7.77 -0.32 -0.42
CA ASP A 11 -8.10 1.05 -0.78
C ASP A 11 -8.64 1.76 0.46
N SER A 12 -7.88 2.71 1.02
CA SER A 12 -8.32 3.43 2.22
C SER A 12 -9.30 4.57 1.91
N LYS A 13 -9.72 4.75 0.65
CA LYS A 13 -10.69 5.79 0.27
C LYS A 13 -11.98 5.73 1.10
N ASP A 14 -12.45 4.53 1.44
CA ASP A 14 -13.68 4.34 2.22
C ASP A 14 -13.48 4.58 3.74
N TYR A 15 -12.23 4.66 4.19
CA TYR A 15 -11.87 4.80 5.60
C TYR A 15 -11.32 6.20 5.98
N CYS A 16 -10.99 7.04 5.00
CA CYS A 16 -10.64 8.43 5.29
C CYS A 16 -11.89 9.28 5.49
N PHE A 17 -11.94 9.96 6.64
CA PHE A 17 -12.85 11.09 6.84
C PHE A 17 -12.57 12.16 5.78
N GLY A 18 -13.56 12.42 4.91
CA GLY A 18 -13.49 13.46 3.89
C GLY A 18 -13.30 12.98 2.44
N GLY A 19 -13.22 11.66 2.19
CA GLY A 19 -13.22 11.10 0.83
C GLY A 19 -12.00 11.49 -0.02
N LEU A 20 -10.95 12.05 0.59
CA LEU A 20 -9.76 12.53 -0.07
C LEU A 20 -8.51 11.91 0.56
N GLY A 21 -7.70 11.24 -0.26
CA GLY A 21 -6.24 11.15 -0.10
C GLY A 21 -5.78 10.09 0.86
N CYS A 22 -5.94 8.83 0.45
CA CYS A 22 -5.67 7.69 1.31
C CYS A 22 -4.70 6.72 0.66
N PRO A 23 -3.78 6.11 1.44
CA PRO A 23 -2.85 5.13 0.94
C PRO A 23 -3.54 3.94 0.27
N ILE A 24 -3.18 3.70 -0.98
CA ILE A 24 -3.54 2.48 -1.70
C ILE A 24 -2.42 1.47 -1.49
N VAL A 25 -2.79 0.21 -1.25
CA VAL A 25 -1.85 -0.91 -1.25
C VAL A 25 -2.16 -1.82 -2.44
N GLU A 26 -1.13 -2.08 -3.24
CA GLU A 26 -1.19 -2.94 -4.40
C GLU A 26 -0.19 -4.08 -4.30
N PHE A 27 -0.53 -5.23 -4.86
CA PHE A 27 0.27 -6.45 -4.85
C PHE A 27 0.62 -6.87 -6.28
N SER A 28 1.88 -7.23 -6.51
CA SER A 28 2.35 -7.84 -7.75
C SER A 28 2.61 -9.35 -7.52
N PRO A 29 1.73 -10.25 -7.99
CA PRO A 29 1.88 -11.69 -7.81
C PRO A 29 3.19 -12.24 -8.39
N ASP A 30 3.58 -11.72 -9.55
CA ASP A 30 4.75 -12.19 -10.30
C ASP A 30 6.05 -11.89 -9.57
N LYS A 31 6.16 -10.71 -8.96
CA LYS A 31 7.37 -10.27 -8.25
C LYS A 31 7.31 -10.49 -6.73
N LYS A 32 6.13 -10.87 -6.20
CA LYS A 32 5.85 -10.97 -4.76
C LYS A 32 6.23 -9.70 -3.98
N ILE A 33 5.88 -8.55 -4.54
CA ILE A 33 6.09 -7.23 -3.93
C ILE A 33 4.75 -6.53 -3.64
N ILE A 34 4.79 -5.69 -2.62
CA ILE A 34 3.72 -4.79 -2.19
C ILE A 34 4.17 -3.37 -2.51
N LYS A 35 3.25 -2.57 -3.04
CA LYS A 35 3.43 -1.14 -3.29
C LYS A 35 2.40 -0.36 -2.49
N ILE A 36 2.85 0.58 -1.68
CA ILE A 36 2.02 1.53 -0.96
C ILE A 36 2.22 2.90 -1.59
N SER A 37 1.14 3.57 -1.96
CA SER A 37 1.19 4.90 -2.57
C SER A 37 0.02 5.75 -2.11
N ASP A 38 0.25 7.05 -1.93
CA ASP A 38 -0.83 8.04 -1.75
C ASP A 38 -1.07 8.75 -3.09
N PRO A 39 -2.18 8.47 -3.80
CA PRO A 39 -2.47 9.09 -5.08
C PRO A 39 -2.66 10.61 -5.01
N GLN A 40 -2.97 11.17 -3.84
CA GLN A 40 -3.17 12.61 -3.68
C GLN A 40 -1.91 13.35 -3.29
N LYS A 41 -0.91 12.64 -2.76
CA LYS A 41 0.41 13.19 -2.43
C LYS A 41 1.50 12.40 -3.15
N PRO A 42 1.52 12.42 -4.49
CA PRO A 42 2.54 11.70 -5.27
C PRO A 42 3.97 12.16 -4.94
N GLU A 43 4.15 13.37 -4.42
CA GLU A 43 5.42 13.91 -3.91
C GLU A 43 5.99 13.11 -2.74
N ASN A 44 5.15 12.41 -1.98
CA ASN A 44 5.59 11.49 -0.92
C ASN A 44 6.14 10.17 -1.49
N GLY A 45 6.04 9.96 -2.80
CA GLY A 45 6.56 8.81 -3.50
C GLY A 45 5.75 7.52 -3.30
N GLN A 46 6.41 6.40 -3.58
CA GLN A 46 5.84 5.06 -3.46
C GLN A 46 6.78 4.22 -2.60
N PHE A 47 6.21 3.47 -1.66
CA PHE A 47 6.94 2.51 -0.85
C PHE A 47 6.76 1.13 -1.47
N ILE A 48 7.85 0.54 -1.94
CA ILE A 48 7.87 -0.81 -2.50
C ILE A 48 8.64 -1.72 -1.55
N MET A 49 8.06 -2.86 -1.20
CA MET A 49 8.66 -3.85 -0.31
C MET A 49 8.24 -5.26 -0.70
N SER A 50 8.93 -6.27 -0.19
CA SER A 50 8.51 -7.66 -0.37
C SER A 50 7.25 -7.97 0.45
N VAL A 51 6.50 -9.01 0.05
CA VAL A 51 5.39 -9.54 0.84
C VAL A 51 5.83 -9.94 2.26
N LYS A 52 7.07 -10.43 2.43
CA LYS A 52 7.61 -10.82 3.74
C LYS A 52 7.78 -9.61 4.65
N GLU A 53 8.35 -8.52 4.13
CA GLU A 53 8.52 -7.27 4.89
C GLU A 53 7.18 -6.64 5.24
N TYR A 54 6.23 -6.63 4.29
CA TYR A 54 4.88 -6.14 4.54
C TYR A 54 4.18 -6.91 5.65
N ASN A 55 4.23 -8.25 5.62
CA ASN A 55 3.65 -9.08 6.68
C ASN A 55 4.34 -8.88 8.04
N ASN A 56 5.67 -8.68 8.04
CA ASN A 56 6.40 -8.35 9.26
C ASN A 56 5.98 -6.98 9.82
N LEU A 57 5.80 -5.97 8.96
CA LEU A 57 5.29 -4.65 9.36
C LEU A 57 3.90 -4.78 9.98
N LEU A 58 2.97 -5.49 9.35
CA LEU A 58 1.63 -5.72 9.89
C LEU A 58 1.66 -6.45 11.23
N LYS A 59 2.53 -7.45 11.40
CA LYS A 59 2.70 -8.19 12.66
C LYS A 59 3.26 -7.30 13.77
N ASN A 60 4.19 -6.41 13.44
CA ASN A 60 4.87 -5.54 14.39
C ASN A 60 4.12 -4.22 14.64
N ALA A 61 3.15 -3.89 13.80
CA ALA A 61 2.30 -2.73 13.98
C ALA A 61 1.49 -2.88 15.27
N LYS A 62 1.99 -2.31 16.37
CA LYS A 62 1.18 -2.02 17.54
C LYS A 62 0.32 -0.83 17.19
N THR A 63 -0.98 -0.91 17.48
CA THR A 63 -1.93 0.20 17.32
C THR A 63 -1.29 1.49 17.82
N ILE A 64 -1.20 2.53 16.97
CA ILE A 64 -0.89 3.88 17.45
C ILE A 64 -2.12 4.29 18.26
N GLN A 65 -2.07 4.05 19.57
CA GLN A 65 -3.11 4.53 20.48
C GLN A 65 -3.06 6.06 20.47
N LYS A 66 -4.23 6.67 20.29
CA LYS A 66 -4.44 8.12 20.38
C LYS A 66 -4.03 8.65 21.75
#